data_AF-A0A0A0C1K2-F1
#
_entry.id   AF-A0A0A0C1K2-F1
#
_cell.length_a   1.000
_cell.length_b   1.000
_cell.length_c   1.000
_cell.angle_alpha   90.00
_cell.angle_beta   90.00
_cell.angle_gamma   90.00
#
_symmetry.space_group_name_H-M   'P 1'
#
loop_
_entity.id
_entity.type
_entity.pdbx_description
1 polymer ?
#
loop_
_entity_poly.entity_id
_entity_poly.type
_entity_poly.pdbx_seq_one_letter_code
_entity_poly.pdbx_strand_id
1 'polypeptide(L)' 'MRATQIEIARVAGPALAQGPCGVSALVTAAVLGGARPAVIARLGELPDRTYPDLRSLWSVLADLPAAHA' A
#
# COMPACT_ATOMS: atom_id res chain seq x y z
N MET A 1 9.86 -2.85 13.22
CA MET A 1 8.37 -2.82 13.22
C MET A 1 7.87 -3.13 11.82
N ARG A 2 6.92 -4.05 11.68
CA ARG A 2 6.29 -4.40 10.40
C ARG A 2 5.26 -3.34 9.99
N ALA A 3 5.04 -3.18 8.69
CA ALA A 3 3.95 -2.35 8.17
C ALA A 3 2.59 -2.97 8.52
N THR A 4 1.57 -2.12 8.70
CA THR A 4 0.19 -2.54 8.96
C THR A 4 -0.72 -2.26 7.76
N GLN A 5 -1.86 -2.95 7.68
CA GLN A 5 -2.86 -2.65 6.66
C GLN A 5 -3.39 -1.22 6.79
N ILE A 6 -3.59 -0.69 8.00
CA ILE A 6 -4.00 0.72 8.20
C ILE A 6 -2.98 1.70 7.63
N GLU A 7 -1.69 1.50 7.90
CA GLU A 7 -0.64 2.38 7.36
C GLU A 7 -0.63 2.38 5.84
N ILE A 8 -0.80 1.20 5.21
CA ILE A 8 -0.89 1.08 3.76
C ILE A 8 -2.19 1.71 3.22
N ALA A 9 -3.33 1.48 3.87
CA ALA A 9 -4.62 2.03 3.45
C ALA A 9 -4.57 3.57 3.43
N ARG A 10 -3.90 4.17 4.41
CA ARG A 10 -3.77 5.62 4.55
C ARG A 10 -3.03 6.26 3.38
N VAL A 11 -2.05 5.57 2.80
CA VAL A 11 -1.21 6.11 1.71
C VAL A 11 -1.67 5.65 0.32
N ALA A 12 -2.12 4.40 0.20
CA ALA A 12 -2.62 3.82 -1.05
C ALA A 12 -4.06 4.24 -1.35
N GLY A 13 -4.88 4.45 -0.32
CA GLY A 13 -6.30 4.79 -0.45
C GLY A 13 -6.56 6.00 -1.33
N PRO A 14 -5.90 7.16 -1.11
CA PRO A 14 -6.07 8.34 -1.96
C PRO A 14 -5.67 8.10 -3.42
N ALA A 15 -4.58 7.35 -3.66
CA ALA A 15 -4.13 7.03 -5.02
C ALA A 15 -5.12 6.13 -5.75
N LEU A 16 -5.64 5.09 -5.07
CA LEU A 16 -6.63 4.17 -5.62
C LEU A 16 -8.02 4.81 -5.78
N ALA A 17 -8.35 5.81 -4.97
CA ALA A 17 -9.59 6.57 -5.10
C ALA A 17 -9.64 7.43 -6.39
N GLN A 18 -8.49 7.76 -6.98
CA GLN A 18 -8.41 8.44 -8.28
C GLN A 18 -8.51 7.47 -9.46
N GLY A 19 -8.38 6.17 -9.22
CA GLY A 19 -8.49 5.12 -10.22
C GLY A 19 -7.44 4.02 -10.06
N PRO A 20 -7.48 2.99 -10.92
CA PRO A 20 -6.54 1.88 -10.89
C PRO A 20 -5.09 2.37 -11.08
N CYS A 21 -4.18 1.94 -10.21
CA CYS A 21 -2.78 2.34 -10.29
C CYS A 21 -1.81 1.18 -9.99
N GLY A 22 -0.59 1.29 -10.50
CA GLY A 22 0.46 0.27 -10.34
C GLY A 22 1.34 0.50 -9.11
N VAL A 23 2.26 -0.44 -8.87
CA VAL A 23 3.19 -0.42 -7.73
C VAL A 23 3.99 0.88 -7.65
N SER A 24 4.52 1.36 -8.78
CA SER A 24 5.29 2.62 -8.81
C SER A 24 4.47 3.83 -8.33
N ALA A 25 3.18 3.88 -8.66
CA ALA A 25 2.29 4.96 -8.21
C ALA A 25 1.99 4.86 -6.71
N LEU A 26 1.79 3.64 -6.20
CA LEU A 26 1.58 3.39 -4.77
C LEU A 26 2.82 3.73 -3.94
N VAL A 27 4.01 3.34 -4.40
CA VAL A 27 5.29 3.68 -3.78
C VAL A 27 5.50 5.18 -3.79
N THR A 28 5.23 5.85 -4.93
CA THR A 28 5.32 7.30 -5.04
C THR A 28 4.37 8.00 -4.06
N ALA A 29 3.12 7.56 -3.98
CA ALA A 29 2.15 8.10 -3.03
C ALA A 29 2.59 7.90 -1.58
N ALA A 30 3.18 6.76 -1.25
CA ALA A 30 3.73 6.50 0.08
C ALA A 30 4.93 7.40 0.41
N VAL A 31 5.85 7.61 -0.53
CA VAL A 31 6.99 8.51 -0.36
C VAL A 31 6.51 9.95 -0.16
N LEU A 32 5.63 10.43 -1.03
CA LEU A 32 5.08 11.79 -0.94
C LEU A 32 4.24 12.01 0.32
N GLY A 33 3.55 10.96 0.80
CA GLY A 33 2.78 10.97 2.04
C GLY A 33 3.61 10.84 3.32
N GLY A 34 4.95 10.78 3.23
CA GLY A 34 5.82 10.62 4.39
C GLY A 34 5.66 9.27 5.10
N ALA A 35 5.34 8.22 4.35
CA ALA A 35 5.19 6.88 4.90
C ALA A 35 6.51 6.38 5.49
N ARG A 36 6.41 5.49 6.49
CA ARG A 36 7.59 4.86 7.08
C ARG A 36 8.33 3.99 6.05
N PRO A 37 9.66 3.85 6.16
CA PRO A 37 10.43 3.01 5.24
C PRO A 37 9.90 1.57 5.12
N ALA A 38 9.38 0.99 6.21
CA ALA A 38 8.78 -0.35 6.19
C ALA A 38 7.53 -0.46 5.31
N VAL A 39 6.73 0.61 5.21
CA VAL A 39 5.53 0.68 4.35
C VAL A 39 5.96 0.80 2.89
N ILE A 40 6.93 1.66 2.60
CA ILE A 40 7.48 1.88 1.26
C ILE A 40 8.11 0.59 0.74
N ALA A 41 8.95 -0.06 1.56
CA ALA A 41 9.56 -1.33 1.22
C ALA A 41 8.50 -2.39 0.91
N ARG A 42 7.44 -2.48 1.74
CA ARG A 42 6.41 -3.49 1.53
C ARG A 42 5.55 -3.25 0.30
N LEU A 43 5.29 -1.99 -0.05
CA LEU A 43 4.65 -1.64 -1.32
C LEU A 43 5.56 -1.98 -2.50
N GLY A 44 6.88 -1.80 -2.38
CA GLY A 44 7.84 -2.15 -3.42
C GLY A 44 8.01 -3.65 -3.67
N GLU A 45 7.61 -4.50 -2.72
CA GLU A 45 7.60 -5.97 -2.88
C GLU A 45 6.32 -6.49 -3.55
N LEU A 46 5.35 -5.62 -3.85
CA LEU A 46 4.14 -6.01 -4.55
C LEU A 46 4.48 -6.45 -5.99
N PRO A 47 3.76 -7.46 -6.53
CA PRO A 47 3.90 -7.84 -7.92
C PRO A 47 3.56 -6.66 -8.83
N ASP A 48 4.35 -6.50 -9.90
CA ASP A 48 4.18 -5.42 -10.86
C ASP A 48 2.90 -5.59 -11.70
N ARG A 49 1.79 -5.10 -11.14
CA ARG A 49 0.46 -5.15 -11.74
C ARG A 49 -0.36 -3.93 -11.31
N THR A 50 -1.46 -3.69 -12.02
CA THR A 50 -2.42 -2.66 -11.66
C THR A 50 -3.36 -3.15 -10.56
N TYR A 51 -3.56 -2.31 -9.55
CA TYR A 51 -4.50 -2.54 -8.48
C TYR A 51 -5.70 -1.60 -8.66
N PRO A 52 -6.92 -2.13 -8.83
CA PRO A 52 -8.11 -1.31 -9.03
C PRO A 52 -8.62 -0.68 -7.72
N ASP A 53 -8.37 -1.33 -6.58
CA ASP A 53 -8.92 -0.93 -5.29
C ASP A 53 -8.11 -1.54 -4.12
N LEU A 54 -8.42 -1.10 -2.89
CA LEU A 54 -7.77 -1.60 -1.68
C LEU A 54 -8.04 -3.08 -1.42
N ARG A 55 -9.19 -3.62 -1.80
CA ARG A 55 -9.52 -5.04 -1.60
C ARG A 55 -8.60 -5.94 -2.42
N SER A 56 -8.31 -5.54 -3.65
CA SER A 56 -7.33 -6.20 -4.52
C SER A 56 -5.90 -6.15 -3.96
N LEU A 57 -5.57 -5.07 -3.25
CA LEU A 57 -4.31 -4.92 -2.52
C LEU A 57 -4.25 -5.87 -1.30
N TRP A 58 -5.34 -5.97 -0.53
CA TRP A 58 -5.43 -6.84 0.64
C TRP A 58 -5.34 -8.33 0.32
N SER A 59 -5.82 -8.76 -0.85
CA SER A 59 -5.60 -10.13 -1.31
C SER A 59 -4.12 -10.49 -1.46
N VAL A 60 -3.24 -9.51 -1.73
CA VAL A 60 -1.78 -9.72 -1.81
C VAL A 60 -1.11 -9.52 -0.45
N LEU A 61 -1.64 -8.60 0.35
CA LEU A 61 -1.10 -8.21 1.65
C LEU A 61 -1.81 -8.88 2.83
N ALA A 62 -2.38 -10.07 2.61
CA ALA A 62 -3.15 -10.80 3.63
C ALA A 62 -2.33 -11.18 4.87
N ASP A 63 -1.00 -11.24 4.74
CA ASP A 63 -0.04 -11.47 5.83
C ASP A 63 0.11 -10.26 6.77
N LEU A 64 -0.29 -9.05 6.34
CA LEU A 64 -0.11 -7.86 7.17
C LEU A 64 -1.14 -7.78 8.29
N PRO A 65 -0.71 -7.39 9.51
CA PRO A 65 -1.64 -7.15 10.61
C PRO A 65 -2.59 -5.99 10.29
N ALA A 66 -3.86 -6.16 10.65
CA ALA A 66 -4.90 -5.16 10.42
C ALA A 66 -4.64 -3.86 11.20
N ALA A 67 -4.09 -3.96 12.42
CA ALA A 67 -3.79 -2.82 13.29
C ALA A 67 -2.55 -3.07 14.15
N HIS A 68 -1.97 -1.99 14.71
CA HIS A 68 -0.98 -2.11 15.78
C HIS A 68 -1.68 -2.70 17.01
N ALA A 69 -1.23 -3.89 17.43
CA ALA A 69 -1.58 -4.43 18.74
C ALA A 69 -0.86 -3.63 19.84
#